data_AF-A0A2S7TZU1-F1
#
_entry.id   AF-A0A2S7TZU1-F1
#
_cell.length_a   1.000
_cell.length_b   1.000
_cell.length_c   1.000
_cell.angle_alpha   90.00
_cell.angle_beta   90.00
_cell.angle_gamma   90.00
#
_symmetry.space_group_name_H-M   'P 1'
#
loop_
_entity.id
_entity.type
_entity.pdbx_description
1 polymer ?
#
loop_
_entity_poly.entity_id
_entity_poly.type
_entity_poly.pdbx_seq_one_letter_code
_entity_poly.pdbx_strand_id
1 'polypeptide(L)'
;MSNKLRELSAREEDEAKMDMSPMIDMVFLLLVFFIVVSTPMVVKMDAKVKPSVAYNAKQPEEKRGRIVVNVRSDGTIYPIDVEDGPLETDEDITEYVKAFKEKYDNQGFDPRLHLRGDRESVFKYTRKVIKAAALAGVDSVIFSAFDFEN
;
A
#
# COMPACT_ATOMS: atom_id res chain seq x y z
N MET A 1 75.08 1.23 13.26
CA MET A 1 74.07 2.27 12.91
C MET A 1 73.03 1.80 11.88
N SER A 2 73.25 0.73 11.12
CA SER A 2 72.33 0.30 10.04
C SER A 2 71.04 -0.42 10.50
N ASN A 3 71.06 -1.15 11.61
CA ASN A 3 69.89 -1.93 12.05
C ASN A 3 68.75 -1.05 12.59
N LYS A 4 69.10 0.08 13.23
CA LYS A 4 68.13 0.99 13.85
C LYS A 4 67.31 1.77 12.81
N LEU A 5 67.91 2.06 11.64
CA LEU A 5 67.20 2.69 10.50
C LEU A 5 66.24 1.71 9.81
N ARG A 6 66.60 0.41 9.80
CA ARG A 6 65.78 -0.64 9.19
C ARG A 6 64.54 -0.96 10.04
N GLU A 7 64.64 -0.91 11.36
CA GLU A 7 63.50 -1.04 12.29
C GLU A 7 62.51 0.13 12.17
N LEU A 8 63.00 1.35 11.94
CA LEU A 8 62.14 2.52 11.80
C LEU A 8 61.32 2.47 10.50
N SER A 9 61.95 2.09 9.39
CA SER A 9 61.26 1.92 8.10
C SER A 9 60.22 0.79 8.12
N ALA A 10 60.48 -0.30 8.86
CA ALA A 10 59.50 -1.39 9.02
C ALA A 10 58.30 -0.99 9.90
N ARG A 11 58.51 -0.12 10.91
CA ARG A 11 57.40 0.42 11.72
C ARG A 11 56.50 1.37 10.93
N GLU A 12 57.07 2.19 10.03
CA GLU A 12 56.29 3.07 9.16
C GLU A 12 55.43 2.27 8.15
N GLU A 13 55.93 1.13 7.65
CA GLU A 13 55.17 0.24 6.76
C GLU A 13 53.99 -0.47 7.47
N ASP A 14 54.09 -0.74 8.78
CA ASP A 14 53.02 -1.37 9.56
C ASP A 14 51.99 -0.34 10.09
N GLU A 15 52.39 0.90 10.39
CA GLU A 15 51.45 1.99 10.73
C GLU A 15 50.65 2.49 9.52
N ALA A 16 51.11 2.25 8.29
CA ALA A 16 50.43 2.64 7.05
C ALA A 16 49.48 1.58 6.47
N LYS A 17 49.39 0.39 7.08
CA LYS A 17 48.37 -0.60 6.73
C LYS A 17 47.04 -0.20 7.36
N MET A 18 46.25 0.56 6.61
CA MET A 18 44.89 0.88 7.01
C MET A 18 44.10 -0.42 7.25
N ASP A 19 43.69 -0.68 8.49
CA ASP A 19 42.84 -1.81 8.82
C ASP A 19 41.49 -1.62 8.12
N MET A 20 41.21 -2.46 7.12
CA MET A 20 39.96 -2.42 6.35
C MET A 20 38.79 -3.04 7.13
N SER A 21 39.08 -3.84 8.15
CA SER A 21 38.08 -4.59 8.93
C SER A 21 37.01 -3.68 9.57
N PRO A 22 37.36 -2.56 10.24
CA PRO A 22 36.36 -1.64 10.80
C PRO A 22 35.53 -0.92 9.72
N MET A 23 36.12 -0.64 8.55
CA MET A 23 35.42 0.05 7.46
C MET A 23 34.38 -0.85 6.79
N ILE A 24 34.72 -2.13 6.61
CA ILE A 24 33.79 -3.14 6.08
C ILE A 24 32.61 -3.32 7.04
N ASP A 25 32.86 -3.36 8.35
CA ASP A 25 31.81 -3.53 9.35
C ASP A 25 30.82 -2.36 9.35
N MET A 26 31.31 -1.12 9.27
CA MET A 26 30.44 0.07 9.18
C MET A 26 29.55 0.05 7.92
N VAL A 27 30.10 -0.31 6.76
CA VAL A 27 29.32 -0.40 5.53
C VAL A 27 28.34 -1.58 5.57
N PHE A 28 28.75 -2.71 6.12
CA PHE A 28 27.91 -3.89 6.26
C PHE A 28 26.71 -3.64 7.18
N LEU A 29 26.95 -2.98 8.32
CA LEU A 29 25.89 -2.58 9.25
C LEU A 29 24.90 -1.61 8.59
N LEU A 30 25.38 -0.66 7.79
CA LEU A 30 24.51 0.24 7.03
C LEU A 30 23.65 -0.50 6.00
N LEU A 31 24.21 -1.47 5.26
CA LEU A 31 23.45 -2.26 4.29
C LEU A 31 22.35 -3.09 4.95
N VAL A 32 22.66 -3.79 6.05
CA VAL A 32 21.66 -4.57 6.79
C VAL A 32 20.59 -3.64 7.38
N PHE A 33 20.98 -2.49 7.92
CA PHE A 33 20.02 -1.49 8.40
C PHE A 33 19.07 -1.03 7.30
N PHE A 34 19.58 -0.67 6.11
CA PHE A 34 18.73 -0.27 4.99
C PHE A 34 17.81 -1.40 4.54
N ILE A 35 18.29 -2.64 4.44
CA ILE A 35 17.46 -3.79 4.05
C ILE A 35 16.34 -4.04 5.07
N VAL A 36 16.65 -3.95 6.37
CA VAL A 36 15.68 -4.17 7.45
C VAL A 36 14.66 -3.01 7.53
N VAL A 37 15.11 -1.77 7.35
CA VAL A 37 14.25 -0.57 7.40
C VAL A 37 13.46 -0.39 6.10
N SER A 38 13.97 -0.86 4.96
CA SER A 38 13.26 -0.89 3.69
C SER A 38 12.19 -1.97 3.73
N THR A 39 11.13 -1.70 4.49
CA THR A 39 9.87 -2.41 4.33
C THR A 39 9.22 -1.85 3.05
N PRO A 40 9.09 -2.65 1.97
CA PRO A 40 8.30 -2.21 0.85
C PRO A 40 6.86 -2.04 1.33
N MET A 41 6.35 -0.81 1.24
CA MET A 41 4.94 -0.53 1.48
C MET A 41 4.16 -1.11 0.29
N VAL A 42 3.89 -2.41 0.33
CA VAL A 42 3.09 -3.08 -0.68
C VAL A 42 1.68 -2.52 -0.53
N VAL A 43 1.30 -1.61 -1.43
CA VAL A 43 -0.10 -1.21 -1.58
C VAL A 43 -0.81 -2.47 -2.03
N LYS A 44 -1.48 -3.15 -1.08
CA LYS A 44 -2.29 -4.35 -1.34
C LYS A 44 -3.44 -3.92 -2.26
N MET A 45 -3.22 -4.03 -3.56
CA MET A 45 -4.25 -3.83 -4.58
C MET A 45 -4.68 -5.21 -5.07
N ASP A 46 -5.98 -5.51 -5.04
CA ASP A 46 -6.48 -6.74 -5.65
C ASP A 46 -6.17 -6.72 -7.16
N ALA A 47 -5.24 -7.58 -7.59
CA ALA A 47 -4.83 -7.72 -8.97
C ALA A 47 -5.91 -8.33 -9.88
N LYS A 48 -6.95 -8.94 -9.29
CA LYS A 48 -8.06 -9.56 -10.04
C LYS A 48 -9.14 -8.58 -10.44
N VAL A 49 -9.22 -7.41 -9.81
CA VAL A 49 -10.18 -6.38 -10.19
C VAL A 49 -9.57 -5.52 -11.28
N LYS A 50 -10.13 -5.60 -12.49
CA LYS A 50 -9.78 -4.70 -13.59
C LYS A 50 -10.91 -3.69 -13.79
N PRO A 51 -10.82 -2.48 -13.19
CA PRO A 51 -11.75 -1.41 -13.47
C PRO A 51 -11.98 -1.15 -14.96
N SER A 52 -13.13 -0.60 -15.31
CA SER A 52 -13.42 -0.13 -16.67
C SER A 52 -12.53 1.07 -17.03
N VAL A 53 -12.20 1.27 -18.31
CA VAL A 53 -11.48 2.49 -18.76
C VAL A 53 -12.50 3.62 -18.90
N ALA A 54 -12.24 4.79 -18.34
CA ALA A 54 -13.12 5.97 -18.50
C ALA A 54 -12.34 7.16 -19.07
N TYR A 55 -12.89 7.75 -20.13
CA TYR A 55 -12.31 8.90 -20.86
C TYR A 55 -12.14 10.18 -20.01
N ASN A 56 -12.74 10.24 -18.82
CA ASN A 56 -12.70 11.37 -17.89
C ASN A 56 -12.19 10.95 -16.49
N ALA A 57 -11.34 9.93 -16.41
CA ALA A 57 -10.75 9.51 -15.15
C ALA A 57 -9.88 10.66 -14.60
N LYS A 58 -10.39 11.41 -13.62
CA LYS A 58 -9.61 12.43 -12.93
C LYS A 58 -8.74 11.75 -11.88
N GLN A 59 -7.46 12.11 -11.84
CA GLN A 59 -6.61 11.70 -10.72
C GLN A 59 -7.23 12.20 -9.41
N PRO A 60 -7.40 11.32 -8.41
CA PRO A 60 -8.02 11.72 -7.17
C PRO A 60 -7.17 12.71 -6.38
N GLU A 61 -7.68 13.92 -6.18
CA GLU A 61 -7.01 15.00 -5.42
C GLU A 61 -6.77 14.62 -3.95
N GLU A 62 -7.63 13.78 -3.35
CA GLU A 62 -7.47 13.35 -1.96
C GLU A 62 -7.76 11.86 -1.77
N LYS A 63 -6.71 11.10 -1.40
CA LYS A 63 -6.76 9.66 -1.15
C LYS A 63 -7.31 9.29 0.24
N ARG A 64 -7.43 10.27 1.15
CA ARG A 64 -7.87 10.07 2.54
C ARG A 64 -9.40 9.96 2.63
N GLY A 65 -9.89 9.27 3.66
CA GLY A 65 -11.33 9.04 3.88
C GLY A 65 -11.98 8.03 2.93
N ARG A 66 -11.21 7.24 2.17
CA ARG A 66 -11.77 6.32 1.17
C ARG A 66 -11.97 4.93 1.73
N ILE A 67 -13.21 4.49 1.74
CA ILE A 67 -13.59 3.11 2.09
C ILE A 67 -13.59 2.30 0.81
N VAL A 68 -12.56 1.47 0.60
CA VAL A 68 -12.41 0.71 -0.65
C VAL A 68 -13.18 -0.59 -0.56
N VAL A 69 -14.06 -0.82 -1.53
CA VAL A 69 -14.78 -2.10 -1.69
C VAL A 69 -14.55 -2.62 -3.10
N ASN A 70 -14.08 -3.86 -3.20
CA ASN A 70 -13.79 -4.55 -4.44
C ASN A 70 -14.98 -5.45 -4.83
N VAL A 71 -15.38 -5.42 -6.10
CA VAL A 71 -16.43 -6.29 -6.66
C VAL A 71 -15.84 -7.02 -7.87
N ARG A 72 -15.77 -8.34 -7.79
CA ARG A 72 -15.28 -9.20 -8.87
C ARG A 72 -16.36 -9.53 -9.89
N SER A 73 -15.96 -10.09 -11.03
CA SER A 73 -16.86 -10.47 -12.13
C SER A 73 -17.88 -11.55 -11.75
N ASP A 74 -17.52 -12.45 -10.84
CA ASP A 74 -18.40 -13.47 -10.25
C ASP A 74 -19.43 -12.90 -9.25
N GLY A 75 -19.30 -11.61 -8.89
CA GLY A 75 -20.14 -10.93 -7.91
C GLY A 75 -19.71 -11.09 -6.47
N THR A 76 -18.56 -11.72 -6.21
CA THR A 76 -17.95 -11.72 -4.88
C THR A 76 -17.45 -10.33 -4.52
N ILE A 77 -17.71 -9.94 -3.28
CA ILE A 77 -17.39 -8.61 -2.76
C ILE A 77 -16.28 -8.80 -1.74
N TYR A 78 -15.22 -8.01 -1.85
CA TYR A 78 -14.07 -8.06 -0.98
C TYR A 78 -13.79 -6.68 -0.36
N PRO A 79 -13.28 -6.64 0.87
CA PRO A 79 -12.74 -5.41 1.44
C PRO A 79 -11.44 -5.00 0.73
N ILE A 80 -10.82 -3.91 1.19
CA ILE A 80 -9.54 -3.44 0.65
C ILE A 80 -8.45 -4.51 0.66
N ASP A 81 -8.39 -5.30 1.74
CA ASP A 81 -7.46 -6.40 1.91
C ASP A 81 -8.18 -7.72 1.60
N VAL A 82 -7.83 -8.34 0.47
CA VAL A 82 -8.48 -9.58 0.02
C VAL A 82 -8.25 -10.74 0.98
N GLU A 83 -7.20 -10.67 1.82
CA GLU A 83 -6.87 -11.68 2.83
C GLU A 83 -7.91 -11.74 3.96
N ASP A 84 -8.66 -10.66 4.20
CA ASP A 84 -9.74 -10.61 5.20
C ASP A 84 -10.96 -11.47 4.81
N GLY A 85 -10.97 -12.01 3.59
CA GLY A 85 -12.06 -12.84 3.08
C GLY A 85 -13.18 -12.04 2.41
N PRO A 86 -14.14 -12.72 1.77
CA PRO A 86 -15.27 -12.07 1.11
C PRO A 86 -16.29 -11.55 2.13
N LEU A 87 -16.95 -10.43 1.77
CA LEU A 87 -18.14 -9.93 2.43
C LEU A 87 -19.36 -10.62 1.79
N GLU A 88 -19.88 -11.64 2.44
CA GLU A 88 -20.91 -12.53 1.86
C GLU A 88 -22.31 -11.93 1.95
N THR A 89 -22.65 -11.33 3.10
CA THR A 89 -23.98 -10.79 3.38
C THR A 89 -24.07 -9.28 3.20
N ASP A 90 -25.29 -8.75 3.11
CA ASP A 90 -25.51 -7.29 3.03
C ASP A 90 -25.12 -6.61 4.36
N GLU A 91 -25.30 -7.34 5.46
CA GLU A 91 -24.93 -6.96 6.81
C GLU A 91 -23.40 -6.81 6.95
N ASP A 92 -22.62 -7.78 6.46
CA ASP A 92 -21.15 -7.72 6.51
C ASP A 92 -20.60 -6.49 5.79
N ILE A 93 -21.17 -6.16 4.63
CA ILE A 93 -20.78 -4.97 3.85
C ILE A 93 -21.12 -3.70 4.62
N THR A 94 -22.30 -3.66 5.24
CA THR A 94 -22.77 -2.49 6.00
C THR A 94 -21.90 -2.28 7.24
N GLU A 95 -21.58 -3.35 7.98
CA GLU A 95 -20.71 -3.31 9.15
C GLU A 95 -19.29 -2.87 8.78
N TYR A 96 -18.73 -3.43 7.71
CA TYR A 96 -17.45 -3.01 7.16
C TYR A 96 -17.43 -1.51 6.86
N VAL A 97 -18.41 -1.01 6.08
CA VAL A 97 -18.46 0.42 5.73
C VAL A 97 -18.64 1.29 6.97
N LYS A 98 -19.49 0.88 7.92
CA LYS A 98 -19.72 1.63 9.16
C LYS A 98 -18.47 1.72 10.03
N ALA A 99 -17.73 0.62 10.19
CA ALA A 99 -16.50 0.60 10.98
C ALA A 99 -15.42 1.54 10.41
N PHE A 100 -15.29 1.60 9.08
CA PHE A 100 -14.37 2.54 8.44
C PHE A 100 -14.87 3.99 8.47
N LYS A 101 -16.17 4.20 8.33
CA LYS A 101 -16.80 5.51 8.48
C LYS A 101 -16.46 6.12 9.84
N GLU A 102 -16.73 5.40 10.93
CA GLU A 102 -16.42 5.85 12.29
C GLU A 102 -14.94 6.16 12.47
N LYS A 103 -14.05 5.32 11.90
CA LYS A 103 -12.60 5.60 11.93
C LYS A 103 -12.22 6.88 11.21
N TYR A 104 -12.82 7.18 10.05
CA TYR A 104 -12.52 8.38 9.28
C TYR A 104 -13.15 9.64 9.86
N ASP A 105 -14.38 9.55 10.38
CA ASP A 105 -15.04 10.63 11.12
C ASP A 105 -14.20 11.06 12.32
N ASN A 106 -13.67 10.10 13.10
CA ASN A 106 -12.79 10.38 14.23
C ASN A 106 -11.44 11.01 13.84
N GLN A 107 -11.01 10.81 12.60
CA GLN A 107 -9.79 11.43 12.05
C GLN A 107 -10.07 12.77 11.36
N GLY A 108 -11.34 13.22 11.32
CA GLY A 108 -11.76 14.46 10.67
C GLY A 108 -11.78 14.39 9.15
N PHE A 109 -11.85 13.18 8.56
CA PHE A 109 -11.99 13.00 7.12
C PHE A 109 -13.44 12.74 6.75
N ASP A 110 -13.88 13.30 5.62
CA ASP A 110 -15.17 12.98 5.01
C ASP A 110 -15.12 11.56 4.39
N PRO A 111 -15.88 10.58 4.92
CA PRO A 111 -15.86 9.21 4.45
C PRO A 111 -16.58 9.07 3.11
N ARG A 112 -15.90 8.46 2.13
CA ARG A 112 -16.42 8.24 0.78
C ARG A 112 -16.24 6.80 0.36
N LEU A 113 -17.28 6.19 -0.20
CA LEU A 113 -17.19 4.84 -0.73
C LEU A 113 -16.39 4.87 -2.03
N HIS A 114 -15.28 4.13 -2.08
CA HIS A 114 -14.50 3.93 -3.28
C HIS A 114 -14.76 2.53 -3.85
N LEU A 115 -15.65 2.45 -4.83
CA LEU A 115 -16.07 1.20 -5.42
C LEU A 115 -15.15 0.80 -6.58
N ARG A 116 -14.51 -0.36 -6.45
CA ARG A 116 -13.67 -0.99 -7.46
C ARG A 116 -14.40 -2.18 -8.07
N GLY A 117 -15.18 -1.93 -9.12
CA GLY A 117 -15.86 -2.99 -9.86
C GLY A 117 -15.01 -3.49 -11.03
N ASP A 118 -14.99 -4.80 -11.25
CA ASP A 118 -14.47 -5.37 -12.48
C ASP A 118 -15.35 -4.96 -13.68
N ARG A 119 -14.74 -4.80 -14.87
CA ARG A 119 -15.45 -4.43 -16.10
C ARG A 119 -16.63 -5.35 -16.43
N GLU A 120 -16.52 -6.64 -16.11
CA GLU A 120 -17.57 -7.63 -16.36
C GLU A 120 -18.54 -7.82 -15.17
N SER A 121 -18.31 -7.12 -14.06
CA SER A 121 -19.20 -7.23 -12.90
C SER A 121 -20.61 -6.74 -13.23
N VAL A 122 -21.60 -7.57 -12.92
CA VAL A 122 -23.01 -7.22 -13.16
C VAL A 122 -23.41 -6.08 -12.23
N PHE A 123 -24.04 -5.03 -12.78
CA PHE A 123 -24.51 -3.85 -12.03
C PHE A 123 -25.33 -4.18 -10.77
N LYS A 124 -25.99 -5.35 -10.74
CA LYS A 124 -26.72 -5.86 -9.56
C LYS A 124 -25.86 -5.94 -8.30
N TYR A 125 -24.58 -6.33 -8.42
CA TYR A 125 -23.65 -6.50 -7.30
C TYR A 125 -23.14 -5.14 -6.79
N THR A 126 -22.78 -4.25 -7.71
CA THR A 126 -22.47 -2.84 -7.43
C THR A 126 -23.61 -2.14 -6.67
N ARG A 127 -24.86 -2.35 -7.10
CA ARG A 127 -26.04 -1.78 -6.45
C ARG A 127 -26.21 -2.26 -5.00
N LYS A 128 -25.89 -3.53 -4.72
CA LYS A 128 -25.90 -4.08 -3.35
C LYS A 128 -24.90 -3.33 -2.46
N VAL A 129 -23.67 -3.11 -2.93
CA VAL A 129 -22.66 -2.35 -2.18
C VAL A 129 -23.07 -0.90 -1.95
N ILE A 130 -23.60 -0.22 -2.97
CA ILE A 130 -24.06 1.18 -2.84
C ILE A 130 -25.18 1.28 -1.79
N LYS A 131 -26.14 0.34 -1.82
CA LYS A 131 -27.23 0.31 -0.84
C LYS A 131 -26.71 0.09 0.59
N ALA A 132 -25.79 -0.86 0.76
CA ALA A 132 -25.17 -1.14 2.06
C ALA A 132 -24.39 0.08 2.59
N ALA A 133 -23.64 0.77 1.73
CA ALA A 133 -22.93 1.99 2.11
C ALA A 133 -23.86 3.14 2.48
N ALA A 134 -24.97 3.32 1.76
CA ALA A 134 -26.00 4.30 2.10
C ALA A 134 -26.65 3.97 3.47
N LEU A 135 -26.89 2.69 3.77
CA LEU A 135 -27.38 2.27 5.10
C LEU A 135 -26.37 2.52 6.22
N ALA A 136 -25.07 2.45 5.92
CA ALA A 136 -24.00 2.84 6.84
C ALA A 136 -23.85 4.38 6.98
N GLY A 137 -24.59 5.16 6.17
CA GLY A 137 -24.58 6.62 6.17
C GLY A 137 -23.35 7.22 5.49
N VAL A 138 -22.87 6.57 4.43
CA VAL A 138 -21.86 7.11 3.51
C VAL A 138 -22.58 7.54 2.23
N ASP A 139 -22.71 8.85 2.04
CA ASP A 139 -23.58 9.43 0.99
C ASP A 139 -22.85 9.68 -0.33
N SER A 140 -21.51 9.64 -0.32
CA SER A 140 -20.68 9.90 -1.49
C SER A 140 -20.02 8.61 -2.01
N VAL A 141 -20.09 8.42 -3.33
CA VAL A 141 -19.55 7.24 -4.02
C VAL A 141 -18.60 7.69 -5.13
N ILE A 142 -17.41 7.10 -5.15
CA ILE A 142 -16.38 7.26 -6.16
C ILE A 142 -16.25 5.92 -6.88
N PHE A 143 -16.41 5.92 -8.20
CA PHE A 143 -16.17 4.74 -9.02
C PHE A 143 -14.73 4.72 -9.52
N SER A 144 -14.05 3.59 -9.37
CA SER A 144 -12.76 3.38 -10.03
C SER A 144 -12.96 3.20 -11.53
N ALA A 145 -12.16 3.94 -12.29
CA ALA A 145 -11.93 3.69 -13.70
C ALA A 145 -10.43 3.79 -13.99
N PHE A 146 -9.92 2.99 -14.93
CA PHE A 146 -8.61 3.23 -15.50
C PHE A 146 -8.65 4.49 -16.36
N ASP A 147 -7.55 5.23 -16.34
CA ASP A 147 -7.34 6.34 -17.26
C ASP A 147 -7.25 5.81 -18.70
N PHE A 148 -7.80 6.57 -19.64
CA PHE A 148 -7.63 6.26 -21.05
C PHE A 148 -6.26 6.78 -21.47
N GLU A 149 -5.22 5.98 -21.28
CA GLU A 149 -3.91 6.28 -21.88
C GLU A 149 -4.02 6.08 -23.40
N ASN A 150 -3.74 7.15 -24.15
CA ASN A 150 -3.47 7.11 -25.60
C ASN A 150 -2.10 6.48 -25.88
#